data_AF-A0A7S2EMN7-F1
#
_entry.id   AF-A0A7S2EMN7-F1
#
_cell.length_a   1.000
_cell.length_b   1.000
_cell.length_c   1.000
_cell.angle_alpha   90.00
_cell.angle_beta   90.00
_cell.angle_gamma   90.00
#
_symmetry.space_group_name_H-M   'P 1'
#
loop_
_entity.id
_entity.type
_entity.pdbx_description
1 polymer ?
#
loop_
_entity_poly.entity_id
_entity_poly.type
_entity_poly.pdbx_seq_one_letter_code
_entity_poly.pdbx_strand_id
1 'polypeptide(L)'
;MPSTIYLITGGCRSGKSSYAQKLSETLCTNPIYLATSEYKGSYQNDDMIDRIQRHQNDRGEKWTTIEAPLYPSEHLKIMEGRVVLVDCLTLWLTNYMMEYKAFSLNNDDDDDDEKEAMMTSSSKERMAAADNASKAIKTEFEKLTNQWNTTYIFVTNELGSGTHASDAFTRTFVDHQGWFNQFVARKANQVVHMVSGCATIIKKAPTTNVRDESVMKEEEKDEARMLDKFLSSRSIHMDSKGYFLVKLKEKRIFASFHSCMKNANGELCDLQGNKLSCHGKGPEAMKTWSARTAKELTKFIFEDWNDIKDVVSVSHAAYIGREAQRAEFCLYSNIAYQQD
;
A
#
# COMPACT_ATOMS: atom_id res chain seq x y z
N MET A 1 12.75 8.40 -1.07
CA MET A 1 12.58 7.09 -1.76
C MET A 1 11.79 7.33 -3.04
N PRO A 2 12.01 6.57 -4.13
CA PRO A 2 11.14 6.63 -5.30
C PRO A 2 9.70 6.29 -4.89
N SER A 3 8.72 6.75 -5.68
CA SER A 3 7.32 6.38 -5.44
C SER A 3 7.13 4.86 -5.45
N THR A 4 6.25 4.38 -4.57
CA THR A 4 5.80 2.98 -4.59
C THR A 4 4.46 2.92 -5.29
N ILE A 5 4.31 2.02 -6.25
CA ILE A 5 3.13 1.88 -7.09
C ILE A 5 2.53 0.49 -6.90
N TYR A 6 1.29 0.44 -6.44
CA TYR A 6 0.45 -0.75 -6.43
C TYR A 6 -0.62 -0.61 -7.52
N LEU A 7 -0.83 -1.66 -8.31
CA LEU A 7 -1.92 -1.73 -9.27
C LEU A 7 -2.90 -2.82 -8.85
N ILE A 8 -4.17 -2.47 -8.75
CA ILE A 8 -5.28 -3.38 -8.45
C ILE A 8 -6.19 -3.42 -9.67
N THR A 9 -6.25 -4.57 -10.34
CA THR A 9 -7.08 -4.81 -11.52
C THR A 9 -8.13 -5.89 -11.25
N GLY A 10 -9.21 -5.89 -12.03
CA GLY A 10 -10.21 -6.94 -12.03
C GLY A 10 -11.53 -6.49 -12.65
N GLY A 11 -12.49 -7.41 -12.74
CA GLY A 11 -13.80 -7.13 -13.33
C GLY A 11 -14.65 -6.11 -12.56
N CYS A 12 -15.82 -5.79 -13.11
CA CYS A 12 -16.84 -5.04 -12.37
C CYS A 12 -17.29 -5.83 -11.13
N ARG A 13 -17.51 -5.13 -10.00
CA ARG A 13 -17.94 -5.73 -8.73
C ARG A 13 -17.03 -6.86 -8.19
N SER A 14 -15.76 -6.92 -8.60
CA SER A 14 -14.80 -7.94 -8.13
C SER A 14 -14.23 -7.70 -6.72
N GLY A 15 -14.59 -6.60 -6.05
CA GLY A 15 -14.06 -6.21 -4.74
C GLY A 15 -12.81 -5.33 -4.76
N LYS A 16 -12.36 -4.87 -5.93
CA LYS A 16 -11.14 -4.06 -6.08
C LYS A 16 -11.12 -2.75 -5.29
N SER A 17 -12.20 -1.97 -5.29
CA SER A 17 -12.24 -0.69 -4.56
C SER A 17 -12.16 -0.91 -3.04
N SER A 18 -12.86 -1.90 -2.49
CA SER A 18 -12.80 -2.25 -1.06
C SER A 18 -11.41 -2.75 -0.64
N TYR A 19 -10.77 -3.59 -1.48
CA TYR A 19 -9.41 -4.03 -1.24
C TYR A 19 -8.42 -2.86 -1.26
N ALA A 20 -8.55 -1.96 -2.25
CA ALA A 20 -7.71 -0.78 -2.38
C ALA A 20 -7.83 0.16 -1.18
N GLN A 21 -9.07 0.44 -0.73
CA GLN A 21 -9.34 1.27 0.45
C GLN A 21 -8.70 0.69 1.71
N LYS A 22 -8.91 -0.61 1.97
CA LYS A 22 -8.32 -1.29 3.14
C LYS A 22 -6.79 -1.26 3.11
N LEU A 23 -6.20 -1.38 1.92
CA LEU A 23 -4.75 -1.25 1.75
C LEU A 23 -4.29 0.19 2.03
N SER A 24 -5.00 1.20 1.54
CA SER A 24 -4.69 2.61 1.83
C SER A 24 -4.69 2.91 3.34
N GLU A 25 -5.76 2.49 4.03
CA GLU A 25 -5.91 2.67 5.49
C GLU A 25 -4.89 1.88 6.31
N THR A 26 -4.41 0.77 5.75
CA THR A 26 -3.35 -0.03 6.36
C THR A 26 -1.99 0.66 6.27
N LEU A 27 -1.72 1.33 5.15
CA LEU A 27 -0.44 1.95 4.84
C LEU A 27 -0.32 3.38 5.36
N CYS A 28 -1.44 4.08 5.56
CA CYS A 28 -1.45 5.50 5.93
C CYS A 28 -2.68 5.83 6.79
N THR A 29 -2.49 6.69 7.79
CA THR A 29 -3.57 7.16 8.68
C THR A 29 -4.43 8.25 8.06
N ASN A 30 -3.91 8.97 7.06
CA ASN A 30 -4.57 10.05 6.33
C ASN A 30 -4.41 9.88 4.81
N PRO A 31 -5.00 8.84 4.19
CA PRO A 31 -4.90 8.63 2.76
C PRO A 31 -5.63 9.71 1.93
N ILE A 32 -5.24 9.82 0.66
CA ILE A 32 -5.89 10.68 -0.33
C ILE A 32 -6.69 9.82 -1.29
N TYR A 33 -7.94 10.19 -1.54
CA TYR A 33 -8.72 9.67 -2.65
C TYR A 33 -8.65 10.63 -3.83
N LEU A 34 -8.11 10.15 -4.94
CA LEU A 34 -7.99 10.89 -6.18
C LEU A 34 -9.03 10.37 -7.17
N ALA A 35 -10.10 11.12 -7.33
CA ALA A 35 -11.16 10.81 -8.26
C ALA A 35 -10.76 11.27 -9.66
N THR A 36 -10.68 10.33 -10.59
CA THR A 36 -10.48 10.62 -12.01
C THR A 36 -11.79 10.64 -12.79
N SER A 37 -12.94 10.42 -12.16
CA SER A 37 -14.23 10.58 -12.82
C SER A 37 -14.58 12.07 -12.98
N GLU A 38 -14.99 12.49 -14.17
CA GLU A 38 -15.60 13.81 -14.34
C GLU A 38 -17.04 13.80 -13.83
N TYR A 39 -17.35 14.64 -12.84
CA TYR A 39 -18.67 14.70 -12.20
C TYR A 39 -19.78 15.25 -13.13
N LYS A 40 -19.42 15.88 -14.25
CA LYS A 40 -20.32 16.75 -15.06
C LYS A 40 -20.99 16.10 -16.29
N GLY A 41 -20.91 14.78 -16.47
CA GLY A 41 -21.51 14.08 -17.61
C GLY A 41 -22.85 13.39 -17.33
N SER A 42 -23.67 13.23 -18.38
CA SER A 42 -25.00 12.59 -18.44
C SER A 42 -25.07 11.09 -18.06
N TYR A 43 -23.99 10.51 -17.52
CA TYR A 43 -23.90 9.09 -17.11
C TYR A 43 -24.32 8.83 -15.66
N GLN A 44 -25.16 9.71 -15.11
CA GLN A 44 -25.67 9.57 -13.75
C GLN A 44 -26.94 8.72 -13.76
N ASN A 45 -26.78 7.41 -13.57
CA ASN A 45 -27.87 6.59 -13.05
C ASN A 45 -27.84 6.66 -11.52
N ASP A 46 -29.01 6.62 -10.87
CA ASP A 46 -29.15 6.75 -9.40
C ASP A 46 -28.19 5.83 -8.60
N ASP A 47 -27.88 4.63 -9.11
CA ASP A 47 -26.92 3.67 -8.50
C ASP A 47 -25.48 4.22 -8.40
N MET A 48 -25.06 5.09 -9.32
CA MET A 48 -23.73 5.71 -9.29
C MET A 48 -23.63 6.78 -8.22
N ILE A 49 -24.67 7.62 -8.08
CA ILE A 49 -24.75 8.70 -7.09
C ILE A 49 -24.77 8.09 -5.69
N ASP A 50 -25.63 7.09 -5.45
CA ASP A 50 -25.72 6.39 -4.17
C ASP A 50 -24.40 5.70 -3.78
N ARG A 51 -23.64 5.25 -4.78
CA ARG A 51 -22.36 4.58 -4.55
C ARG A 51 -21.25 5.59 -4.26
N ILE A 52 -21.24 6.76 -4.91
CA ILE A 52 -20.32 7.85 -4.58
C ILE A 52 -20.60 8.34 -3.17
N GLN A 53 -21.86 8.57 -2.81
CA GLN A 53 -22.25 9.01 -1.46
C GLN A 53 -21.87 7.98 -0.40
N ARG A 54 -22.16 6.68 -0.63
CA ARG A 54 -21.70 5.61 0.28
C ARG A 54 -20.18 5.62 0.43
N HIS A 55 -19.43 5.73 -0.66
CA HIS A 55 -17.97 5.78 -0.59
C HIS A 55 -17.42 7.04 0.09
N GLN A 56 -18.05 8.20 -0.06
CA GLN A 56 -17.68 9.41 0.66
C GLN A 56 -17.97 9.26 2.16
N ASN A 57 -19.13 8.69 2.51
CA ASN A 57 -19.52 8.41 3.89
C ASN A 57 -18.60 7.38 4.57
N ASP A 58 -18.24 6.31 3.86
CA ASP A 58 -17.38 5.23 4.36
C ASP A 58 -15.93 5.70 4.63
N ARG A 59 -15.46 6.74 3.94
CA ARG A 59 -14.10 7.28 4.09
C ARG A 59 -13.95 8.12 5.35
N GLY A 60 -15.00 8.83 5.79
CA GLY A 60 -14.97 9.66 7.00
C GLY A 60 -13.89 10.75 7.00
N GLU A 61 -13.62 11.35 8.16
CA GLU A 61 -12.75 12.54 8.30
C GLU A 61 -11.25 12.28 8.01
N LYS A 62 -10.83 11.02 7.95
CA LYS A 62 -9.41 10.66 7.76
C LYS A 62 -8.94 10.84 6.32
N TRP A 63 -9.86 10.88 5.36
CA TRP A 63 -9.52 10.94 3.95
C TRP A 63 -9.53 12.37 3.43
N THR A 64 -8.59 12.69 2.55
CA THR A 64 -8.66 13.90 1.72
C THR A 64 -9.12 13.51 0.32
N THR A 65 -10.18 14.13 -0.20
CA THR A 65 -10.65 13.89 -1.57
C THR A 65 -10.15 14.98 -2.51
N ILE A 66 -9.65 14.57 -3.68
CA ILE A 66 -9.22 15.45 -4.78
C ILE A 66 -9.90 14.95 -6.04
N GLU A 67 -10.56 15.84 -6.77
CA GLU A 67 -11.13 15.56 -8.09
C GLU A 67 -10.19 16.15 -9.14
N ALA A 68 -9.57 15.27 -9.94
CA ALA A 68 -8.63 15.67 -10.98
C ALA A 68 -8.81 14.75 -12.20
N PRO A 69 -9.81 15.02 -13.07
CA PRO A 69 -10.20 14.12 -14.16
C PRO A 69 -9.17 14.05 -15.29
N LEU A 70 -8.31 15.06 -15.46
CA LEU A 70 -7.28 15.09 -16.50
C LEU A 70 -5.87 15.19 -15.91
N TYR A 71 -5.61 16.21 -15.07
CA TYR A 71 -4.25 16.56 -14.62
C TYR A 71 -4.01 16.38 -13.11
N PRO A 72 -4.05 15.15 -12.58
CA PRO A 72 -3.76 14.90 -11.17
C PRO A 72 -2.36 15.33 -10.73
N SER A 73 -1.39 15.48 -11.65
CA SER A 73 -0.04 15.97 -11.31
C SER A 73 0.00 17.44 -10.87
N GLU A 74 -1.10 18.19 -10.95
CA GLU A 74 -1.18 19.53 -10.36
C GLU A 74 -1.21 19.50 -8.82
N HIS A 75 -1.55 18.35 -8.24
CA HIS A 75 -1.74 18.17 -6.80
C HIS A 75 -0.58 17.46 -6.09
N LEU A 76 0.60 17.37 -6.70
CA LEU A 76 1.76 16.64 -6.15
C LEU A 76 2.12 17.08 -4.71
N LYS A 77 2.06 18.38 -4.42
CA LYS A 77 2.47 18.91 -3.10
C LYS A 77 1.64 18.35 -1.94
N ILE A 78 0.33 18.13 -2.14
CA ILE A 78 -0.53 17.57 -1.08
C ILE A 78 -0.37 16.05 -0.93
N MET A 79 0.17 15.38 -1.96
CA MET A 79 0.37 13.93 -2.01
C MET A 79 1.68 13.46 -1.35
N GLU A 80 2.64 14.38 -1.15
CA GLU A 80 3.95 14.04 -0.59
C GLU A 80 3.87 13.37 0.78
N GLY A 81 4.56 12.23 0.95
CA GLY A 81 4.60 11.47 2.19
C GLY A 81 3.33 10.67 2.49
N ARG A 82 2.35 10.64 1.57
CA ARG A 82 1.03 10.03 1.79
C ARG A 82 0.77 8.85 0.85
N VAL A 83 -0.33 8.16 1.11
CA VAL A 83 -0.88 7.14 0.22
C VAL A 83 -2.03 7.74 -0.59
N VAL A 84 -1.96 7.62 -1.91
CA VAL A 84 -2.94 8.13 -2.87
C VAL A 84 -3.64 6.96 -3.55
N LEU A 85 -4.95 6.82 -3.33
CA LEU A 85 -5.82 5.89 -4.02
C LEU A 85 -6.40 6.57 -5.26
N VAL A 86 -6.05 6.08 -6.45
CA VAL A 86 -6.54 6.60 -7.73
C VAL A 86 -7.61 5.67 -8.28
N ASP A 87 -8.86 6.13 -8.34
CA ASP A 87 -10.02 5.37 -8.81
C ASP A 87 -10.75 6.17 -9.92
N CYS A 88 -10.72 5.73 -11.19
CA CYS A 88 -9.90 4.64 -11.75
C CYS A 88 -9.20 5.02 -13.05
N LEU A 89 -8.17 4.24 -13.41
CA LEU A 89 -7.47 4.39 -14.68
C LEU A 89 -8.41 4.29 -15.89
N THR A 90 -9.50 3.53 -15.78
CA THR A 90 -10.47 3.35 -16.88
C THR A 90 -11.25 4.62 -17.18
N LEU A 91 -11.76 5.30 -16.15
CA LEU A 91 -12.41 6.60 -16.33
C LEU A 91 -11.40 7.68 -16.71
N TRP A 92 -10.17 7.58 -16.20
CA TRP A 92 -9.13 8.51 -16.58
C TRP A 92 -8.80 8.46 -18.08
N LEU A 93 -8.66 7.25 -18.63
CA LEU A 93 -8.49 7.07 -20.07
C LEU A 93 -9.69 7.58 -20.87
N THR A 94 -10.91 7.35 -20.35
CA THR A 94 -12.15 7.84 -20.97
C THR A 94 -12.12 9.36 -21.11
N ASN A 95 -11.79 10.09 -20.04
CA ASN A 95 -11.71 11.56 -20.09
C ASN A 95 -10.66 12.05 -21.09
N TYR A 96 -9.47 11.43 -21.11
CA TYR A 96 -8.44 11.78 -22.09
C TYR A 96 -8.91 11.50 -23.53
N MET A 97 -9.64 10.43 -23.77
CA MET A 97 -10.19 10.14 -25.09
C MET A 97 -11.28 11.14 -25.50
N MET A 98 -12.10 11.61 -24.57
CA MET A 98 -13.07 12.68 -24.81
C MET A 98 -12.39 14.02 -25.10
N GLU A 99 -11.41 14.41 -24.28
CA GLU A 99 -10.62 15.65 -24.43
C GLU A 99 -9.94 15.73 -25.81
N TYR A 100 -9.40 14.62 -26.28
CA TYR A 100 -8.74 14.53 -27.58
C TYR A 100 -9.72 14.27 -28.73
N LYS A 101 -11.04 14.29 -28.47
CA LYS A 101 -12.12 14.04 -29.45
C LYS A 101 -11.98 12.70 -30.17
N ALA A 102 -11.44 11.68 -29.49
CA ALA A 102 -11.44 10.33 -30.01
C ALA A 102 -12.87 9.81 -30.15
N PHE A 103 -13.75 10.16 -29.19
CA PHE A 103 -15.17 9.79 -29.14
C PHE A 103 -15.99 10.88 -28.43
N SER A 104 -17.28 11.00 -28.79
CA SER A 104 -18.27 11.85 -28.10
C SER A 104 -19.39 10.95 -27.56
N LEU A 105 -19.96 11.32 -26.40
CA LEU A 105 -20.97 10.51 -25.70
C LEU A 105 -22.40 11.05 -25.82
N ASN A 106 -22.67 11.94 -26.77
CA ASN A 106 -24.03 12.44 -27.01
C ASN A 106 -24.79 11.45 -27.92
N ASN A 107 -25.51 10.51 -27.32
CA ASN A 107 -26.45 9.63 -28.01
C ASN A 107 -27.92 10.01 -27.83
N ASP A 108 -28.27 11.06 -27.09
CA ASP A 108 -29.66 11.50 -26.94
C ASP A 108 -29.78 13.03 -27.17
N ASP A 109 -30.40 13.35 -28.32
CA ASP A 109 -31.19 14.52 -28.73
C ASP A 109 -30.62 15.97 -28.78
N ASP A 110 -30.74 16.56 -29.99
CA ASP A 110 -30.94 17.99 -30.32
C ASP A 110 -29.77 18.98 -30.59
N ASP A 111 -28.62 18.56 -31.15
CA ASP A 111 -27.73 19.50 -31.87
C ASP A 111 -27.22 18.89 -33.20
N ASP A 112 -27.82 19.31 -34.32
CA ASP A 112 -27.51 18.82 -35.68
C ASP A 112 -26.08 19.20 -36.14
N ASP A 113 -25.51 20.30 -35.60
CA ASP A 113 -24.19 20.81 -36.00
C ASP A 113 -23.02 19.94 -35.50
N GLU A 114 -23.12 19.28 -34.33
CA GLU A 114 -22.07 18.37 -33.84
C GLU A 114 -22.08 17.02 -34.57
N LYS A 115 -23.25 16.53 -34.99
CA LYS A 115 -23.38 15.30 -35.79
C LYS A 115 -22.72 15.45 -37.17
N GLU A 116 -22.83 16.61 -37.80
CA GLU A 116 -22.26 16.90 -39.11
C GLU A 116 -20.71 16.96 -39.09
N ALA A 117 -20.13 17.59 -38.05
CA ALA A 117 -18.68 17.61 -37.83
C ALA A 117 -18.12 16.20 -37.47
N MET A 118 -18.93 15.34 -36.87
CA MET A 118 -18.51 14.00 -36.44
C MET A 118 -18.59 12.96 -37.58
N MET A 119 -19.60 13.04 -38.45
CA MET A 119 -19.72 12.20 -39.66
C MET A 119 -18.66 12.50 -40.72
N THR A 120 -18.03 13.68 -40.67
CA THR A 120 -16.98 14.08 -41.61
C THR A 120 -15.57 13.66 -41.19
N SER A 121 -15.35 13.34 -39.91
CA SER A 121 -14.04 12.88 -39.42
C SER A 121 -13.72 11.45 -39.89
N SER A 122 -12.65 11.30 -40.65
CA SER A 122 -12.28 9.99 -41.21
C SER A 122 -11.95 9.02 -40.07
N SER A 123 -12.23 7.71 -40.25
CA SER A 123 -11.86 6.69 -39.24
C SER A 123 -10.38 6.75 -38.84
N LYS A 124 -9.52 7.28 -39.71
CA LYS A 124 -8.09 7.52 -39.43
C LYS A 124 -7.86 8.63 -38.41
N GLU A 125 -8.64 9.71 -38.44
CA GLU A 125 -8.52 10.84 -37.51
C GLU A 125 -8.90 10.44 -36.09
N ARG A 126 -9.98 9.66 -35.93
CA ARG A 126 -10.40 9.15 -34.62
C ARG A 126 -9.38 8.19 -34.01
N MET A 127 -8.78 7.32 -34.83
CA MET A 127 -7.68 6.46 -34.37
C MET A 127 -6.46 7.28 -33.93
N ALA A 128 -6.07 8.30 -34.72
CA ALA A 128 -4.97 9.19 -34.35
C ALA A 128 -5.26 9.98 -33.06
N ALA A 129 -6.50 10.41 -32.85
CA ALA A 129 -6.95 11.04 -31.61
C ALA A 129 -6.83 10.09 -30.41
N ALA A 130 -7.27 8.83 -30.54
CA ALA A 130 -7.15 7.81 -29.49
C ALA A 130 -5.68 7.51 -29.13
N ASP A 131 -4.80 7.47 -30.14
CA ASP A 131 -3.35 7.34 -29.95
C ASP A 131 -2.77 8.54 -29.19
N ASN A 132 -3.19 9.76 -29.54
CA ASN A 132 -2.73 10.98 -28.88
C ASN A 132 -3.21 11.06 -27.43
N ALA A 133 -4.48 10.73 -27.17
CA ALA A 133 -5.03 10.58 -25.81
C ALA A 133 -4.20 9.59 -24.98
N SER A 134 -3.89 8.43 -25.57
CA SER A 134 -3.10 7.38 -24.93
C SER A 134 -1.65 7.79 -24.65
N LYS A 135 -1.06 8.65 -25.47
CA LYS A 135 0.27 9.22 -25.20
C LYS A 135 0.17 10.24 -24.06
N ALA A 136 -0.82 11.13 -24.10
CA ALA A 136 -1.01 12.19 -23.12
C ALA A 136 -1.22 11.65 -21.70
N ILE A 137 -2.11 10.66 -21.52
CA ILE A 137 -2.35 10.04 -20.21
C ILE A 137 -1.10 9.31 -19.69
N LYS A 138 -0.29 8.69 -20.56
CA LYS A 138 0.98 8.05 -20.14
C LYS A 138 1.99 9.09 -19.67
N THR A 139 2.09 10.22 -20.37
CA THR A 139 2.93 11.34 -19.94
C THR A 139 2.48 11.90 -18.59
N GLU A 140 1.17 12.05 -18.41
CA GLU A 140 0.61 12.53 -17.14
C GLU A 140 0.82 11.53 -16.00
N PHE A 141 0.63 10.23 -16.25
CA PHE A 141 0.96 9.17 -15.30
C PHE A 141 2.42 9.26 -14.85
N GLU A 142 3.36 9.50 -15.78
CA GLU A 142 4.77 9.66 -15.44
C GLU A 142 5.01 10.91 -14.60
N LYS A 143 4.41 12.05 -14.94
CA LYS A 143 4.50 13.26 -14.11
C LYS A 143 3.96 13.02 -12.69
N LEU A 144 2.81 12.38 -12.58
CA LEU A 144 2.18 12.03 -11.29
C LEU A 144 3.12 11.15 -10.44
N THR A 145 3.67 10.10 -11.04
CA THR A 145 4.43 9.05 -10.32
C THR A 145 5.92 9.33 -10.17
N ASN A 146 6.46 10.33 -10.85
CA ASN A 146 7.86 10.73 -10.73
C ASN A 146 8.20 11.40 -9.39
N GLN A 147 7.19 11.89 -8.65
CA GLN A 147 7.41 12.47 -7.33
C GLN A 147 8.03 11.43 -6.38
N TRP A 148 8.91 11.88 -5.50
CA TRP A 148 9.49 11.01 -4.49
C TRP A 148 8.58 10.92 -3.27
N ASN A 149 8.72 9.85 -2.50
CA ASN A 149 8.08 9.70 -1.19
C ASN A 149 6.53 9.67 -1.22
N THR A 150 5.93 9.18 -2.30
CA THR A 150 4.47 8.99 -2.38
C THR A 150 4.16 7.53 -2.69
N THR A 151 3.08 7.00 -2.11
CA THR A 151 2.60 5.65 -2.43
C THR A 151 1.31 5.76 -3.23
N TYR A 152 1.32 5.28 -4.46
CA TYR A 152 0.15 5.26 -5.33
C TYR A 152 -0.49 3.87 -5.35
N ILE A 153 -1.81 3.83 -5.22
CA ILE A 153 -2.64 2.64 -5.40
C ILE A 153 -3.59 2.95 -6.55
N PHE A 154 -3.31 2.40 -7.73
CA PHE A 154 -4.16 2.57 -8.91
C PHE A 154 -5.18 1.45 -9.00
N VAL A 155 -6.43 1.81 -9.24
CA VAL A 155 -7.52 0.87 -9.53
C VAL A 155 -7.82 0.92 -11.02
N THR A 156 -8.03 -0.24 -11.64
CA THR A 156 -8.45 -0.34 -13.04
C THR A 156 -9.38 -1.51 -13.28
N ASN A 157 -10.19 -1.44 -14.34
CA ASN A 157 -10.98 -2.56 -14.82
C ASN A 157 -10.19 -3.44 -15.77
N GLU A 158 -10.45 -4.74 -15.71
CA GLU A 158 -10.05 -5.69 -16.75
C GLU A 158 -11.21 -5.88 -17.73
N LEU A 159 -11.02 -5.44 -18.98
CA LEU A 159 -12.05 -5.45 -20.02
C LEU A 159 -11.78 -6.49 -21.12
N GLY A 160 -10.54 -6.98 -21.23
CA GLY A 160 -10.11 -7.82 -22.36
C GLY A 160 -10.53 -9.30 -22.30
N SER A 161 -11.27 -9.72 -21.26
CA SER A 161 -11.67 -11.13 -21.08
C SER A 161 -13.09 -11.45 -21.59
N GLY A 162 -13.78 -10.48 -22.19
CA GLY A 162 -15.12 -10.65 -22.79
C GLY A 162 -15.08 -10.98 -24.28
N THR A 163 -16.26 -11.16 -24.89
CA THR A 163 -16.38 -11.25 -26.34
C THR A 163 -15.90 -9.95 -27.00
N HIS A 164 -15.21 -10.06 -28.14
CA HIS A 164 -14.81 -8.87 -28.92
C HIS A 164 -16.00 -7.93 -29.10
N ALA A 165 -15.79 -6.64 -28.77
CA ALA A 165 -16.86 -5.67 -28.92
C ALA A 165 -17.32 -5.63 -30.37
N SER A 166 -18.63 -5.52 -30.61
CA SER A 166 -19.23 -5.50 -31.95
C SER A 166 -18.90 -4.21 -32.69
N ASP A 167 -18.76 -3.11 -31.95
CA ASP A 167 -18.50 -1.78 -32.48
C ASP A 167 -16.99 -1.42 -32.51
N ALA A 168 -16.58 -0.68 -33.54
CA ALA A 168 -15.18 -0.33 -33.77
C ALA A 168 -14.61 0.58 -32.68
N PHE A 169 -15.42 1.51 -32.16
CA PHE A 169 -14.99 2.39 -31.08
C PHE A 169 -14.76 1.60 -29.80
N THR A 170 -15.70 0.73 -29.43
CA THR A 170 -15.53 -0.07 -28.19
C THR A 170 -14.29 -0.96 -28.27
N ARG A 171 -13.97 -1.52 -29.45
CA ARG A 171 -12.71 -2.26 -29.67
C ARG A 171 -11.49 -1.37 -29.45
N THR A 172 -11.44 -0.19 -30.07
CA THR A 172 -10.34 0.77 -29.90
C THR A 172 -10.16 1.15 -28.42
N PHE A 173 -11.25 1.44 -27.70
CA PHE A 173 -11.18 1.74 -26.28
C PHE A 173 -10.60 0.57 -25.46
N VAL A 174 -11.09 -0.65 -25.69
CA VAL A 174 -10.60 -1.86 -24.99
C VAL A 174 -9.11 -2.10 -25.26
N ASP A 175 -8.65 -1.91 -26.50
CA ASP A 175 -7.24 -2.07 -26.87
C ASP A 175 -6.35 -1.06 -26.13
N HIS A 176 -6.72 0.21 -26.16
CA HIS A 176 -5.99 1.27 -25.45
C HIS A 176 -6.03 1.10 -23.94
N GLN A 177 -7.16 0.67 -23.36
CA GLN A 177 -7.26 0.33 -21.95
C GLN A 177 -6.32 -0.82 -21.58
N GLY A 178 -6.26 -1.86 -22.41
CA GLY A 178 -5.33 -2.98 -22.22
C GLY A 178 -3.87 -2.55 -22.28
N TRP A 179 -3.50 -1.72 -23.26
CA TRP A 179 -2.14 -1.18 -23.36
C TRP A 179 -1.78 -0.25 -22.22
N PHE A 180 -2.73 0.55 -21.72
CA PHE A 180 -2.51 1.41 -20.57
C PHE A 180 -2.35 0.59 -19.28
N ASN A 181 -3.18 -0.44 -19.06
CA ASN A 181 -3.03 -1.39 -17.96
C ASN A 181 -1.63 -2.06 -18.00
N GLN A 182 -1.18 -2.51 -19.17
CA GLN A 182 0.17 -3.08 -19.33
C GLN A 182 1.28 -2.07 -19.00
N PHE A 183 1.15 -0.82 -19.47
CA PHE A 183 2.11 0.25 -19.19
C PHE A 183 2.23 0.52 -17.68
N VAL A 184 1.10 0.65 -16.99
CA VAL A 184 1.09 0.86 -15.53
C VAL A 184 1.61 -0.37 -14.78
N ALA A 185 1.20 -1.58 -15.17
CA ALA A 185 1.67 -2.83 -14.55
C ALA A 185 3.20 -3.02 -14.65
N ARG A 186 3.82 -2.57 -15.74
CA ARG A 186 5.30 -2.60 -15.90
C ARG A 186 5.98 -1.69 -14.88
N LYS A 187 5.41 -0.50 -14.61
CA LYS A 187 5.93 0.46 -13.63
C LYS A 187 5.53 0.15 -12.18
N ALA A 188 4.44 -0.60 -11.97
CA ALA A 188 3.98 -0.99 -10.64
C ALA A 188 5.01 -1.85 -9.92
N ASN A 189 5.23 -1.63 -8.62
CA ASN A 189 6.02 -2.54 -7.80
C ASN A 189 5.28 -3.86 -7.64
N GLN A 190 3.98 -3.82 -7.40
CA GLN A 190 3.14 -5.00 -7.23
C GLN A 190 1.81 -4.85 -7.95
N VAL A 191 1.33 -5.95 -8.53
CA VAL A 191 0.05 -6.02 -9.24
C VAL A 191 -0.82 -7.10 -8.60
N VAL A 192 -2.04 -6.72 -8.24
CA VAL A 192 -3.07 -7.58 -7.63
C VAL A 192 -4.23 -7.70 -8.60
N HIS A 193 -4.63 -8.94 -8.89
CA HIS A 193 -5.84 -9.26 -9.64
C HIS A 193 -6.95 -9.69 -8.68
N MET A 194 -8.12 -9.07 -8.82
CA MET A 194 -9.28 -9.28 -7.96
C MET A 194 -10.37 -10.06 -8.69
N VAL A 195 -10.80 -11.18 -8.12
CA VAL A 195 -11.89 -12.03 -8.62
C VAL A 195 -12.78 -12.43 -7.45
N SER A 196 -14.07 -12.10 -7.51
CA SER A 196 -15.05 -12.47 -6.47
C SER A 196 -14.62 -12.09 -5.03
N GLY A 197 -13.95 -10.95 -4.86
CA GLY A 197 -13.42 -10.49 -3.57
C GLY A 197 -12.08 -11.12 -3.17
N CYS A 198 -11.57 -12.10 -3.92
CA CYS A 198 -10.29 -12.75 -3.68
C CYS A 198 -9.16 -12.02 -4.39
N ALA A 199 -8.08 -11.75 -3.65
CA ALA A 199 -6.89 -11.08 -4.16
C ALA A 199 -5.80 -12.10 -4.57
N THR A 200 -5.34 -12.01 -5.81
CA THR A 200 -4.21 -12.80 -6.34
C THR A 200 -3.09 -11.87 -6.75
N ILE A 201 -1.90 -12.03 -6.15
CA ILE A 201 -0.71 -11.26 -6.52
C ILE A 201 -0.12 -11.84 -7.81
N ILE A 202 -0.17 -11.09 -8.91
CA ILE A 202 0.33 -11.51 -10.22
C ILE A 202 1.69 -10.88 -10.58
N LYS A 203 2.07 -9.80 -9.89
CA LYS A 203 3.44 -9.26 -9.86
C LYS A 203 3.82 -8.98 -8.42
N LYS A 204 4.88 -9.62 -7.93
CA LYS A 204 5.38 -9.39 -6.55
C LYS A 204 6.23 -8.13 -6.53
N ALA A 205 6.17 -7.38 -5.41
CA ALA A 205 7.11 -6.31 -5.14
C ALA A 205 8.54 -6.87 -5.26
N PRO A 206 9.46 -6.18 -5.96
CA PRO A 206 10.86 -6.60 -5.95
C PRO A 206 11.32 -6.63 -4.48
N THR A 207 11.94 -7.73 -4.06
CA THR A 207 12.50 -7.93 -2.73
C THR A 207 13.77 -7.07 -2.61
N THR A 208 13.62 -5.75 -2.62
CA THR A 208 14.73 -4.83 -2.93
C THR A 208 15.82 -4.72 -1.88
N ASN A 209 15.87 -5.52 -0.80
CA ASN A 209 16.97 -5.45 0.17
C ASN A 209 17.25 -6.74 0.96
N VAL A 210 16.67 -7.88 0.56
CA VAL A 210 17.01 -9.16 1.19
C VAL A 210 17.70 -9.98 0.12
N ARG A 211 18.94 -10.44 0.39
CA ARG A 211 19.58 -11.46 -0.44
C ARG A 211 18.54 -12.56 -0.63
N ASP A 212 18.14 -12.82 -1.86
CA ASP A 212 17.15 -13.84 -2.14
C ASP A 212 17.61 -15.15 -1.49
N GLU A 213 16.97 -15.53 -0.38
CA GLU A 213 17.34 -16.73 0.37
C GLU A 213 17.15 -17.98 -0.49
N SER A 214 16.40 -17.91 -1.59
CA SER A 214 16.31 -18.99 -2.57
C SER A 214 17.59 -19.19 -3.39
N VAL A 215 18.55 -18.26 -3.32
CA VAL A 215 19.84 -18.33 -4.04
C VAL A 215 21.00 -18.80 -3.14
N MET A 216 20.82 -18.79 -1.81
CA MET A 216 21.84 -19.32 -0.88
C MET A 216 21.79 -20.86 -0.84
N LYS A 217 22.96 -21.50 -0.86
CA LYS A 217 23.04 -22.97 -0.73
C LYS A 217 22.52 -23.38 0.65
N GLU A 218 21.89 -24.56 0.75
CA GLU A 218 21.32 -25.04 2.02
C GLU A 218 22.39 -25.13 3.13
N GLU A 219 23.63 -25.51 2.78
CA GLU A 219 24.79 -25.51 3.69
C GLU A 219 25.07 -24.13 4.31
N GLU A 220 25.02 -23.05 3.52
CA GLU A 220 25.26 -21.69 4.02
C GLU A 220 24.15 -21.22 4.96
N LYS A 221 22.91 -21.67 4.74
CA LYS A 221 21.78 -21.38 5.64
C LYS A 221 21.92 -22.10 6.97
N ASP A 222 22.37 -23.36 6.93
CA ASP A 222 22.58 -24.13 8.15
C ASP A 222 23.73 -23.57 8.98
N GLU A 223 24.84 -23.18 8.35
CA GLU A 223 25.93 -22.46 9.04
C GLU A 223 25.44 -21.15 9.69
N ALA A 224 24.65 -20.36 8.98
CA ALA A 224 24.08 -19.12 9.51
C ALA A 224 23.14 -19.37 10.70
N ARG A 225 22.29 -20.42 10.65
CA ARG A 225 21.42 -20.82 11.76
C ARG A 225 22.21 -21.28 12.98
N MET A 226 23.31 -22.02 12.78
CA MET A 226 24.19 -22.44 13.88
C MET A 226 24.85 -21.22 14.54
N LEU A 227 25.33 -20.27 13.75
CA LEU A 227 25.94 -19.03 14.26
C LEU A 227 24.93 -18.18 15.03
N ASP A 228 23.72 -18.00 14.49
CA ASP A 228 22.65 -17.25 15.14
C ASP A 228 22.31 -17.85 16.52
N LYS A 229 22.09 -19.19 16.58
CA LYS A 229 21.83 -19.89 17.84
C LYS A 229 22.96 -19.75 18.85
N PHE A 230 24.22 -19.85 18.41
CA PHE A 230 25.37 -19.63 19.28
C PHE A 230 25.39 -18.21 19.84
N LEU A 231 25.18 -17.21 18.98
CA LEU A 231 25.14 -15.81 19.38
C LEU A 231 23.96 -15.51 20.30
N SER A 232 22.79 -16.11 20.11
CA SER A 232 21.62 -15.97 20.98
C SER A 232 21.86 -16.49 22.40
N SER A 233 22.72 -17.49 22.58
CA SER A 233 23.03 -18.06 23.90
C SER A 233 24.04 -17.25 24.74
N ARG A 234 24.56 -16.13 24.20
CA ARG A 234 25.59 -15.33 24.88
C ARG A 234 24.99 -14.48 26.00
N SER A 235 25.79 -14.20 27.03
CA SER A 235 25.40 -13.24 28.07
C SER A 235 25.34 -11.81 27.52
N ILE A 236 24.22 -11.13 27.73
CA ILE A 236 24.00 -9.73 27.38
C ILE A 236 23.73 -8.96 28.68
N HIS A 237 24.39 -7.82 28.86
CA HIS A 237 24.13 -6.98 30.03
C HIS A 237 22.77 -6.28 29.89
N MET A 238 21.92 -6.46 30.89
CA MET A 238 20.62 -5.80 30.96
C MET A 238 20.81 -4.31 31.27
N ASP A 239 20.08 -3.46 30.56
CA ASP A 239 20.04 -2.02 30.85
C ASP A 239 19.36 -1.80 32.20
N SER A 240 19.97 -0.97 33.04
CA SER A 240 19.48 -0.68 34.38
C SER A 240 18.22 0.18 34.39
N LYS A 241 17.78 0.69 33.23
CA LYS A 241 16.57 1.51 33.10
C LYS A 241 15.33 0.66 32.83
N GLY A 242 15.48 -0.48 32.17
CA GLY A 242 14.37 -1.35 31.82
C GLY A 242 14.72 -2.38 30.77
N TYR A 243 13.77 -3.28 30.53
CA TYR A 243 13.88 -4.39 29.58
C TYR A 243 12.57 -4.56 28.80
N PHE A 244 12.62 -5.31 27.71
CA PHE A 244 11.43 -5.65 26.93
C PHE A 244 11.12 -7.14 26.98
N LEU A 245 9.84 -7.45 27.02
CA LEU A 245 9.32 -8.78 26.76
C LEU A 245 8.57 -8.79 25.43
N VAL A 246 8.97 -9.69 24.54
CA VAL A 246 8.36 -9.89 23.22
C VAL A 246 7.58 -11.19 23.22
N LYS A 247 6.37 -11.17 22.68
CA LYS A 247 5.48 -12.34 22.56
C LYS A 247 4.74 -12.31 21.24
N LEU A 248 4.46 -13.50 20.71
CA LEU A 248 3.57 -13.66 19.56
C LEU A 248 2.18 -14.07 20.03
N LYS A 249 1.14 -13.38 19.57
CA LYS A 249 -0.26 -13.72 19.83
C LYS A 249 -1.14 -13.22 18.67
N GLU A 250 -2.15 -14.00 18.28
CA GLU A 250 -3.19 -13.56 17.32
C GLU A 250 -2.62 -12.97 16.00
N LYS A 251 -1.58 -13.60 15.42
CA LYS A 251 -0.90 -13.12 14.21
C LYS A 251 -0.29 -11.71 14.36
N ARG A 252 0.15 -11.35 15.57
CA ARG A 252 0.82 -10.08 15.89
C ARG A 252 2.01 -10.29 16.82
N ILE A 253 2.93 -9.34 16.76
CA ILE A 253 4.08 -9.19 17.65
C ILE A 253 3.67 -8.21 18.75
N PHE A 254 3.80 -8.63 20.01
CA PHE A 254 3.62 -7.78 21.18
C PHE A 254 4.97 -7.52 21.82
N ALA A 255 5.30 -6.26 22.08
CA ALA A 255 6.46 -5.89 22.89
C ALA A 255 6.00 -5.10 24.10
N SER A 256 6.50 -5.42 25.28
CA SER A 256 6.15 -4.73 26.53
C SER A 256 7.41 -4.22 27.20
N PHE A 257 7.47 -2.94 27.50
CA PHE A 257 8.57 -2.32 28.23
C PHE A 257 8.29 -2.36 29.74
N HIS A 258 9.27 -2.82 30.50
CA HIS A 258 9.24 -2.90 31.96
C HIS A 258 10.41 -2.10 32.52
N SER A 259 10.12 -1.14 33.40
CA SER A 259 11.16 -0.39 34.10
C SER A 259 11.84 -1.29 35.13
N CYS A 260 13.13 -1.11 35.32
CA CYS A 260 13.86 -1.73 36.41
C CYS A 260 14.84 -0.73 37.03
N MET A 261 15.43 -1.11 38.15
CA MET A 261 16.52 -0.39 38.80
C MET A 261 17.55 -1.37 39.33
N LYS A 262 18.78 -0.91 39.55
CA LYS A 262 19.79 -1.67 40.28
C LYS A 262 19.76 -1.28 41.75
N ASN A 263 19.64 -2.27 42.63
CA ASN A 263 19.74 -2.05 44.08
C ASN A 263 21.22 -1.84 44.50
N ALA A 264 21.46 -1.56 45.78
CA ALA A 264 22.81 -1.34 46.32
C ALA A 264 23.75 -2.55 46.17
N ASN A 265 23.20 -3.76 46.01
CA ASN A 265 23.96 -5.00 45.78
C ASN A 265 24.21 -5.25 44.29
N GLY A 266 23.79 -4.35 43.40
CA GLY A 266 23.91 -4.48 41.95
C GLY A 266 22.88 -5.40 41.30
N GLU A 267 21.91 -5.90 42.05
CA GLU A 267 20.84 -6.76 41.54
C GLU A 267 19.74 -5.93 40.87
N LEU A 268 19.11 -6.49 39.85
CA LEU A 268 18.02 -5.85 39.12
C LEU A 268 16.69 -6.12 39.80
N CYS A 269 16.01 -5.04 40.16
CA CYS A 269 14.72 -5.05 40.84
C CYS A 269 13.67 -4.28 40.02
N ASP A 270 12.40 -4.55 40.31
CA ASP A 270 11.31 -3.65 39.95
C ASP A 270 11.42 -2.31 40.70
N LEU A 271 10.54 -1.36 40.38
CA LEU A 271 10.52 -0.04 41.01
C LEU A 271 10.12 -0.09 42.50
N GLN A 272 9.61 -1.22 42.98
CA GLN A 272 9.28 -1.46 44.38
C GLN A 272 10.45 -2.12 45.14
N GLY A 273 11.56 -2.40 44.46
CA GLY A 273 12.75 -3.04 45.04
C GLY A 273 12.70 -4.57 45.09
N ASN A 274 11.65 -5.21 44.55
CA ASN A 274 11.58 -6.67 44.48
C ASN A 274 12.48 -7.17 43.35
N LYS A 275 13.24 -8.22 43.64
CA LYS A 275 14.15 -8.84 42.67
C LYS A 275 13.36 -9.38 41.47
N LEU A 276 13.82 -9.05 40.27
CA LEU A 276 13.22 -9.57 39.04
C LEU A 276 13.54 -11.06 38.91
N SER A 277 12.50 -11.89 38.79
CA SER A 277 12.61 -13.33 38.55
C SER A 277 12.34 -13.65 37.08
N CYS A 278 13.13 -14.57 36.50
CA CYS A 278 12.86 -15.11 35.17
C CYS A 278 11.62 -16.03 35.14
N HIS A 279 11.12 -16.44 36.31
CA HIS A 279 10.02 -17.38 36.47
C HIS A 279 8.90 -16.73 37.28
N GLY A 280 7.67 -16.78 36.75
CA GLY A 280 6.47 -16.26 37.42
C GLY A 280 5.91 -14.98 36.79
N LYS A 281 4.97 -14.34 37.50
CA LYS A 281 4.32 -13.11 37.04
C LYS A 281 5.27 -11.94 37.32
N GLY A 282 5.91 -11.42 36.26
CA GLY A 282 6.76 -10.23 36.35
C GLY A 282 5.96 -8.96 36.69
N PRO A 283 6.65 -7.84 36.95
CA PRO A 283 6.00 -6.54 37.19
C PRO A 283 5.15 -6.14 35.99
N GLU A 284 4.16 -5.27 36.22
CA GLU A 284 3.32 -4.76 35.13
C GLU A 284 4.16 -4.01 34.09
N ALA A 285 3.72 -4.12 32.83
CA ALA A 285 4.35 -3.38 31.75
C ALA A 285 4.01 -1.90 31.88
N MET A 286 5.01 -1.03 31.74
CA MET A 286 4.75 0.42 31.66
C MET A 286 4.05 0.77 30.34
N LYS A 287 4.42 0.07 29.26
CA LYS A 287 3.82 0.27 27.95
C LYS A 287 3.92 -1.01 27.13
N THR A 288 2.86 -1.30 26.37
CA THR A 288 2.80 -2.44 25.46
C THR A 288 2.41 -1.97 24.07
N TRP A 289 3.12 -2.46 23.07
CA TRP A 289 2.84 -2.24 21.66
C TRP A 289 2.40 -3.54 21.00
N SER A 290 1.58 -3.43 19.96
CA SER A 290 1.21 -4.55 19.09
C SER A 290 1.44 -4.17 17.64
N ALA A 291 2.12 -5.02 16.88
CA ALA A 291 2.50 -4.77 15.49
C ALA A 291 2.36 -6.03 14.63
N ARG A 292 2.30 -5.85 13.31
CA ARG A 292 2.20 -6.91 12.30
C ARG A 292 3.56 -7.25 11.70
N THR A 293 4.48 -6.30 11.70
CA THR A 293 5.83 -6.44 11.14
C THR A 293 6.85 -5.92 12.14
N ALA A 294 8.11 -6.34 12.01
CA ALA A 294 9.21 -5.81 12.81
C ALA A 294 9.33 -4.31 12.61
N LYS A 295 9.19 -3.85 11.36
CA LYS A 295 9.27 -2.43 10.99
C LYS A 295 8.20 -1.59 11.68
N GLU A 296 6.96 -2.08 11.69
CA GLU A 296 5.85 -1.40 12.38
C GLU A 296 6.14 -1.32 13.89
N LEU A 297 6.63 -2.40 14.49
CA LEU A 297 6.99 -2.42 15.91
C LEU A 297 8.11 -1.43 16.24
N THR A 298 9.20 -1.43 15.47
CA THR A 298 10.34 -0.55 15.69
C THR A 298 9.97 0.91 15.48
N LYS A 299 9.09 1.23 14.52
CA LYS A 299 8.55 2.59 14.36
C LYS A 299 7.81 3.03 15.63
N PHE A 300 6.89 2.20 16.12
CA PHE A 300 6.10 2.55 17.31
C PHE A 300 6.94 2.75 18.58
N ILE A 301 8.06 2.03 18.71
CA ILE A 301 8.94 2.11 19.88
C ILE A 301 9.97 3.24 19.75
N PHE A 302 10.59 3.39 18.57
CA PHE A 302 11.75 4.28 18.40
C PHE A 302 11.44 5.63 17.76
N GLU A 303 10.31 5.75 17.05
CA GLU A 303 9.91 7.00 16.38
C GLU A 303 8.71 7.65 17.09
N ASP A 304 7.71 6.86 17.47
CA ASP A 304 6.45 7.38 18.00
C ASP A 304 6.42 7.51 19.55
N TRP A 305 7.39 6.93 20.27
CA TRP A 305 7.46 7.01 21.74
C TRP A 305 8.48 8.04 22.22
N ASN A 306 7.97 9.14 22.79
CA ASN A 306 8.79 10.28 23.20
C ASN A 306 9.88 9.97 24.24
N ASP A 307 9.64 9.05 25.18
CA ASP A 307 10.56 8.79 26.30
C ASP A 307 11.73 7.87 25.93
N ILE A 308 11.76 7.36 24.68
CA ILE A 308 12.70 6.32 24.26
C ILE A 308 14.17 6.68 24.50
N LYS A 309 14.53 7.95 24.30
CA LYS A 309 15.91 8.46 24.45
C LYS A 309 16.39 8.40 25.89
N ASP A 310 15.47 8.52 26.84
CA ASP A 310 15.78 8.54 28.26
C ASP A 310 15.81 7.14 28.86
N VAL A 311 15.14 6.17 28.23
CA VAL A 311 14.88 4.84 28.80
C VAL A 311 15.58 3.69 28.07
N VAL A 312 16.07 3.87 26.84
CA VAL A 312 16.70 2.80 26.05
C VAL A 312 18.09 3.19 25.54
N SER A 313 19.11 2.40 25.92
CA SER A 313 20.45 2.49 25.33
C SER A 313 20.51 1.96 23.89
N VAL A 314 21.54 2.38 23.14
CA VAL A 314 21.78 1.94 21.76
C VAL A 314 21.87 0.41 21.64
N SER A 315 22.53 -0.24 22.60
CA SER A 315 22.66 -1.70 22.63
C SER A 315 21.30 -2.40 22.78
N HIS A 316 20.41 -1.87 23.62
CA HIS A 316 19.05 -2.39 23.74
C HIS A 316 18.22 -2.09 22.49
N ALA A 317 18.35 -0.91 21.89
CA ALA A 317 17.67 -0.60 20.64
C ALA A 317 18.04 -1.61 19.53
N ALA A 318 19.33 -1.96 19.42
CA ALA A 318 19.80 -2.97 18.48
C ALA A 318 19.27 -4.38 18.82
N TYR A 319 19.17 -4.73 20.11
CA TYR A 319 18.56 -6.00 20.55
C TYR A 319 17.08 -6.08 20.15
N ILE A 320 16.29 -5.06 20.44
CA ILE A 320 14.87 -5.02 20.09
C ILE A 320 14.66 -5.06 18.58
N GLY A 321 15.51 -4.40 17.80
CA GLY A 321 15.48 -4.51 16.34
C GLY A 321 15.63 -5.96 15.85
N ARG A 322 16.63 -6.70 16.38
CA ARG A 322 16.85 -8.11 16.03
C ARG A 322 15.71 -9.01 16.50
N GLU A 323 15.25 -8.83 17.73
CA GLU A 323 14.12 -9.59 18.27
C GLU A 323 12.83 -9.35 17.48
N ALA A 324 12.58 -8.11 17.06
CA ALA A 324 11.43 -7.78 16.22
C ALA A 324 11.51 -8.53 14.88
N GLN A 325 12.67 -8.56 14.23
CA GLN A 325 12.89 -9.28 12.97
C GLN A 325 12.69 -10.79 13.14
N ARG A 326 13.25 -11.38 14.20
CA ARG A 326 13.08 -12.80 14.48
C ARG A 326 11.62 -13.15 14.82
N ALA A 327 10.96 -12.33 15.62
CA ALA A 327 9.54 -12.48 15.94
C ALA A 327 8.67 -12.42 14.68
N GLU A 328 8.94 -11.47 13.77
CA GLU A 328 8.28 -11.39 12.47
C GLU A 328 8.50 -12.65 11.62
N PHE A 329 9.75 -13.11 11.52
CA PHE A 329 10.09 -14.33 10.78
C PHE A 329 9.34 -15.55 11.35
N CYS A 330 9.39 -15.77 12.67
CA CYS A 330 8.67 -16.87 13.32
C CYS A 330 7.16 -16.79 13.09
N LEU A 331 6.58 -15.58 13.15
CA LEU A 331 5.15 -15.34 12.96
C LEU A 331 4.67 -15.76 11.55
N TYR A 332 5.42 -15.41 10.51
CA TYR A 332 5.04 -15.69 9.12
C TYR A 332 5.53 -17.04 8.60
N SER A 333 6.58 -17.61 9.20
CA SER A 333 7.07 -18.97 8.92
C SER A 333 6.36 -20.04 9.76
N ASN A 334 5.48 -19.64 10.69
CA ASN A 334 4.77 -20.53 11.63
C ASN A 334 5.74 -21.41 12.46
N ILE A 335 6.86 -20.83 12.87
CA ILE A 335 7.89 -21.46 13.72
C ILE A 335 7.72 -20.93 15.15
N ALA A 336 8.01 -21.77 16.15
CA ALA A 336 8.00 -21.35 17.53
C ALA A 336 8.96 -20.18 17.76
N TYR A 337 8.46 -19.10 18.36
CA TYR A 337 9.28 -17.97 18.77
C TYR A 337 9.72 -18.15 20.22
N GLN A 338 11.01 -17.94 20.46
CA GLN A 338 11.60 -17.84 21.78
C GLN A 338 12.47 -16.60 21.78
N GLN A 339 12.26 -15.70 22.74
CA GLN A 339 13.09 -14.52 22.92
C GLN A 339 14.47 -14.93 23.49
N ASP A 340 15.51 -14.16 23.11
CA ASP A 340 16.91 -14.32 23.56
C ASP A 340 17.10 -13.95 25.02
#